data_AF-A0A935FP14-F1
#
_entry.id   AF-A0A935FP14-F1
#
_cell.length_a   1.000
_cell.length_b   1.000
_cell.length_c   1.000
_cell.angle_alpha   90.00
_cell.angle_beta   90.00
_cell.angle_gamma   90.00
#
_symmetry.space_group_name_H-M   'P 1'
#
loop_
_entity.id
_entity.type
_entity.pdbx_description
1 polymer ?
#
loop_
_entity_poly.entity_id
_entity_poly.type
_entity_poly.pdbx_seq_one_letter_code
_entity_poly.pdbx_strand_id
1 'polypeptide(L)'
;MFRRSKSIRELYDEAKGFDLVITSDPALATGLNHMVDHPRIGAFALTPRHLAARYGSLKYGELFSIPRIIAEISAGENQPIRIIHPLIEKIFGIWRNTGLLENCEHFLNRYEFEISRKIRNYPTIELCMEEFDEILYPNGQYCCSRCKFVQPA
;
A
#
# COMPACT_ATOMS: atom_id res chain seq x y z
N MET A 1 -15.26 -19.14 -17.26
CA MET A 1 -16.40 -19.42 -16.37
C MET A 1 -16.31 -18.46 -15.20
N PHE A 2 -17.19 -17.46 -15.11
CA PHE A 2 -17.18 -16.51 -13.99
C PHE A 2 -17.71 -17.20 -12.73
N ARG A 3 -16.94 -17.19 -11.64
CA ARG A 3 -17.43 -17.65 -10.33
C ARG A 3 -18.40 -16.61 -9.79
N ARG A 4 -19.46 -17.07 -9.13
CA ARG A 4 -20.40 -16.17 -8.44
C ARG A 4 -19.63 -15.40 -7.36
N SER A 5 -19.78 -14.09 -7.33
CA SER A 5 -19.22 -13.27 -6.27
C SER A 5 -19.85 -13.65 -4.94
N LYS A 6 -19.02 -13.73 -3.89
CA LYS A 6 -19.48 -13.97 -2.53
C LYS A 6 -20.03 -12.67 -1.95
N SER A 7 -21.07 -12.80 -1.14
CA SER A 7 -21.55 -11.72 -0.28
C SER A 7 -20.52 -11.40 0.81
N ILE A 8 -20.62 -10.19 1.37
CA ILE A 8 -19.72 -9.77 2.45
C ILE A 8 -19.83 -10.64 3.71
N ARG A 9 -21.03 -11.18 3.99
CA ARG A 9 -21.27 -12.07 5.12
C ARG A 9 -20.57 -13.42 4.92
N GLU A 10 -20.64 -13.99 3.73
CA GLU A 10 -19.91 -15.22 3.40
C GLU A 10 -18.40 -15.03 3.53
N LEU A 11 -17.87 -13.90 3.05
CA LEU A 11 -16.45 -13.55 3.22
C LEU A 11 -16.07 -13.39 4.69
N TYR A 12 -16.91 -12.74 5.50
CA TYR A 12 -16.69 -12.60 6.94
C TYR A 12 -16.69 -13.96 7.63
N ASP A 13 -17.69 -14.82 7.38
CA ASP A 13 -17.79 -16.14 8.00
C ASP A 13 -16.60 -17.04 7.69
N GLU A 14 -16.01 -16.92 6.49
CA GLU A 14 -14.78 -17.62 6.09
C GLU A 14 -13.50 -17.05 6.70
N ALA A 15 -13.53 -15.81 7.20
CA ALA A 15 -12.37 -15.07 7.65
C ALA A 15 -12.38 -14.76 9.17
N LYS A 16 -13.52 -14.90 9.86
CA LYS A 16 -13.67 -14.54 11.27
C LYS A 16 -12.75 -15.29 12.24
N GLY A 17 -12.20 -16.43 11.80
CA GLY A 17 -11.22 -17.21 12.57
C GLY A 17 -9.77 -16.71 12.45
N PHE A 18 -9.53 -15.62 11.73
CA PHE A 18 -8.21 -15.01 11.54
C PHE A 18 -8.10 -13.72 12.36
N ASP A 19 -6.89 -13.44 12.83
CA ASP A 19 -6.64 -12.25 13.64
C ASP A 19 -6.69 -10.98 12.79
N LEU A 20 -6.19 -11.06 11.55
CA LEU A 20 -6.16 -9.98 10.58
C LEU A 20 -6.43 -10.51 9.16
N VAL A 21 -7.26 -9.76 8.43
CA VAL A 21 -7.57 -9.97 7.02
C VAL A 21 -6.93 -8.85 6.19
N ILE A 22 -6.18 -9.24 5.15
CA ILE A 22 -5.63 -8.27 4.18
C ILE A 22 -6.46 -8.34 2.90
N THR A 23 -6.95 -7.17 2.46
CA THR A 23 -7.73 -7.02 1.22
C THR A 23 -7.22 -5.86 0.37
N SER A 24 -7.39 -5.95 -0.95
CA SER A 24 -7.01 -4.87 -1.87
C SER A 24 -8.00 -3.70 -1.89
N ASP A 25 -9.27 -3.93 -1.51
CA ASP A 25 -10.33 -2.94 -1.60
C ASP A 25 -10.64 -2.28 -0.22
N PRO A 26 -10.47 -0.95 -0.09
CA PRO A 26 -10.83 -0.21 1.13
C PRO A 26 -12.31 -0.35 1.55
N ALA A 27 -13.24 -0.44 0.60
CA ALA A 27 -14.66 -0.61 0.87
C ALA A 27 -14.94 -2.01 1.43
N LEU A 28 -14.30 -3.05 0.88
CA LEU A 28 -14.38 -4.39 1.44
C LEU A 28 -13.77 -4.47 2.84
N ALA A 29 -12.63 -3.82 3.08
CA ALA A 29 -12.06 -3.72 4.43
C ALA A 29 -13.04 -3.08 5.40
N THR A 30 -13.66 -1.96 5.01
CA THR A 30 -14.66 -1.25 5.81
C THR A 30 -15.85 -2.15 6.13
N GLY A 31 -16.42 -2.80 5.12
CA GLY A 31 -17.58 -3.66 5.32
C GLY A 31 -17.28 -4.90 6.16
N LEU A 32 -16.10 -5.52 6.02
CA LEU A 32 -15.67 -6.63 6.89
C LEU A 32 -15.50 -6.16 8.34
N ASN A 33 -14.96 -4.97 8.57
CA ASN A 33 -14.84 -4.41 9.92
C ASN A 33 -16.20 -4.11 10.55
N HIS A 34 -17.21 -3.71 9.77
CA HIS A 34 -18.59 -3.50 10.28
C HIS A 34 -19.30 -4.79 10.70
N MET A 35 -18.87 -5.95 10.21
CA MET A 35 -19.44 -7.25 10.57
C MET A 35 -18.93 -7.78 11.91
N VAL A 36 -17.86 -7.18 12.46
CA VAL A 36 -17.32 -7.56 13.76
C VAL A 36 -18.29 -7.14 14.86
N ASP A 37 -18.81 -8.12 15.58
CA ASP A 37 -19.84 -7.96 16.62
C ASP A 37 -19.29 -8.16 18.04
N HIS A 38 -17.97 -8.30 18.19
CA HIS A 38 -17.30 -8.45 19.48
C HIS A 38 -16.17 -7.42 19.67
N PRO A 39 -15.82 -7.07 20.92
CA PRO A 39 -14.67 -6.21 21.18
C PRO A 39 -13.36 -6.81 20.64
N ARG A 40 -12.50 -5.96 20.07
CA ARG A 40 -11.16 -6.35 19.61
C ARG A 40 -10.20 -5.17 19.68
N ILE A 41 -8.91 -5.49 19.79
CA ILE A 41 -7.83 -4.50 19.63
C ILE A 41 -7.51 -4.41 18.14
N GLY A 42 -7.51 -3.18 17.60
CA GLY A 42 -7.20 -2.92 16.20
C GLY A 42 -8.29 -3.35 15.22
N ALA A 43 -8.00 -3.24 13.91
CA ALA A 43 -8.95 -3.54 12.84
C ALA A 43 -8.94 -5.04 12.50
N PHE A 44 -10.06 -5.58 12.05
CA PHE A 44 -10.18 -6.94 11.52
C PHE A 44 -9.67 -7.05 10.09
N ALA A 45 -10.01 -6.07 9.25
CA ALA A 45 -9.57 -6.03 7.86
C ALA A 45 -8.81 -4.74 7.56
N LEU A 46 -7.68 -4.84 6.87
CA LEU A 46 -6.87 -3.72 6.43
C LEU A 46 -6.44 -3.88 4.96
N THR A 47 -6.08 -2.78 4.34
CA THR A 47 -5.40 -2.80 3.03
C THR A 47 -3.89 -2.73 3.23
N PRO A 48 -3.08 -3.20 2.26
CA PRO A 48 -1.63 -3.00 2.30
C PRO A 48 -1.25 -1.53 2.50
N ARG A 49 -2.02 -0.60 1.90
CA ARG A 49 -1.82 0.84 2.07
C ARG A 49 -2.07 1.30 3.52
N HIS A 50 -3.10 0.76 4.19
CA HIS A 50 -3.32 1.04 5.62
C HIS A 50 -2.18 0.50 6.49
N LEU A 51 -1.67 -0.69 6.18
CA LEU A 51 -0.52 -1.28 6.89
C LEU A 51 0.73 -0.41 6.71
N ALA A 52 1.07 -0.06 5.47
CA ALA A 52 2.20 0.77 5.14
C ALA A 52 2.13 2.16 5.79
N ALA A 53 0.94 2.79 5.78
CA ALA A 53 0.75 4.09 6.42
C ALA A 53 0.87 4.04 7.95
N ARG A 54 0.47 2.94 8.59
CA ARG A 54 0.50 2.80 10.06
C ARG A 54 1.87 2.41 10.58
N TYR A 55 2.59 1.54 9.86
CA TYR A 55 3.78 0.88 10.39
C TYR A 55 5.04 1.14 9.56
N GLY A 56 4.93 1.81 8.41
CA GLY A 56 6.11 2.09 7.58
C GLY A 56 7.18 2.93 8.28
N SER A 57 6.77 3.80 9.20
CA SER A 57 7.70 4.56 10.05
C SER A 57 8.52 3.67 11.00
N LEU A 58 8.02 2.48 11.36
CA LEU A 58 8.82 1.53 12.17
C LEU A 58 10.02 1.00 11.40
N LYS A 59 9.90 0.85 10.07
CA LYS A 59 10.99 0.39 9.19
C LYS A 59 11.91 1.52 8.78
N TYR A 60 11.35 2.67 8.40
CA TYR A 60 12.10 3.74 7.74
C TYR A 60 12.28 5.02 8.58
N GLY A 61 11.74 5.07 9.79
CA GLY A 61 11.67 6.29 10.60
C GLY A 61 10.59 7.24 10.07
N GLU A 62 10.93 8.08 9.11
CA GLU A 62 9.99 9.04 8.51
C GLU A 62 9.62 8.62 7.09
N LEU A 63 8.33 8.70 6.75
CA LEU A 63 7.85 8.54 5.38
C LEU A 63 7.71 9.90 4.69
N PHE A 64 8.22 9.99 3.47
CA PHE A 64 8.14 11.15 2.63
C PHE A 64 6.77 11.26 1.98
N SER A 65 6.18 12.46 2.04
CA SER A 65 4.97 12.80 1.29
C SER A 65 5.32 13.13 -0.16
N ILE A 66 4.36 12.95 -1.08
CA ILE A 66 4.54 13.29 -2.50
C ILE A 66 4.94 14.76 -2.69
N PRO A 67 4.33 15.76 -2.01
CA PRO A 67 4.79 17.14 -2.11
C PRO A 67 6.25 17.33 -1.70
N ARG A 68 6.72 16.60 -0.67
CA ARG A 68 8.12 16.64 -0.25
C ARG A 68 9.03 16.06 -1.32
N ILE A 69 8.68 14.91 -1.90
CA ILE A 69 9.45 14.30 -3.00
C ILE A 69 9.53 15.23 -4.20
N ILE A 70 8.42 15.89 -4.56
CA ILE A 70 8.41 16.88 -5.65
C ILE A 70 9.40 18.01 -5.37
N ALA A 71 9.44 18.53 -4.13
CA ALA A 71 10.39 19.56 -3.75
C ALA A 71 11.85 19.07 -3.80
N GLU A 72 12.15 17.90 -3.23
CA GLU A 72 13.50 17.32 -3.21
C GLU A 72 14.02 17.03 -4.63
N ILE A 73 13.20 16.41 -5.48
CA ILE A 73 13.57 16.13 -6.87
C ILE A 73 13.69 17.42 -7.69
N SER A 74 12.79 18.39 -7.50
CA SER A 74 12.88 19.69 -8.17
C SER A 74 14.19 20.42 -7.86
N ALA A 75 14.59 20.44 -6.58
CA ALA A 75 15.85 21.01 -6.15
C ALA A 75 17.06 20.23 -6.71
N GLY A 76 17.04 18.89 -6.63
CA GLY A 76 18.14 18.04 -7.08
C GLY A 76 18.36 18.06 -8.60
N GLU A 77 17.30 18.13 -9.40
CA GLU A 77 17.40 18.19 -10.87
C GLU A 77 17.58 19.61 -11.41
N ASN A 78 17.51 20.63 -10.56
CA ASN A 78 17.45 22.04 -10.96
C ASN A 78 16.35 22.29 -12.02
N GLN A 79 15.19 21.65 -11.82
CA GLN A 79 14.02 21.74 -12.71
C GLN A 79 12.86 22.39 -11.97
N PRO A 80 12.06 23.24 -12.61
CA PRO A 80 10.95 23.90 -11.94
C PRO A 80 9.83 22.90 -11.60
N ILE A 81 9.14 23.14 -10.47
CA ILE A 81 8.05 22.29 -9.96
C ILE A 81 6.99 21.97 -11.02
N ARG A 82 6.65 22.92 -11.91
CA ARG A 82 5.69 22.72 -12.99
C ARG A 82 6.04 21.57 -13.95
N ILE A 83 7.32 21.20 -14.04
CA ILE A 83 7.82 20.07 -14.85
C ILE A 83 7.89 18.80 -14.00
N ILE A 84 8.40 18.89 -12.77
CA ILE A 84 8.59 17.73 -11.89
C ILE A 84 7.27 17.19 -11.33
N HIS A 85 6.33 18.06 -10.96
CA HIS A 85 5.03 17.64 -10.44
C HIS A 85 4.29 16.64 -11.36
N PRO A 86 3.99 16.95 -12.64
CA PRO A 86 3.29 16.01 -13.51
C PRO A 86 4.09 14.72 -13.77
N LEU A 87 5.42 14.81 -13.76
CA LEU A 87 6.29 13.65 -13.88
C LEU A 87 6.15 12.71 -12.68
N ILE A 88 6.23 13.24 -11.45
CA ILE A 88 6.08 12.47 -10.22
C ILE A 88 4.68 11.86 -10.17
N GLU A 89 3.63 12.62 -10.48
CA GLU A 89 2.25 12.09 -10.54
C GLU A 89 2.12 10.92 -11.54
N LYS A 90 2.73 11.04 -12.72
CA LYS A 90 2.79 9.95 -13.71
C LYS A 90 3.46 8.71 -13.13
N ILE A 91 4.65 8.86 -12.54
CA ILE A 91 5.42 7.73 -11.99
C ILE A 91 4.65 7.03 -10.85
N PHE A 92 4.12 7.79 -9.88
CA PHE A 92 3.32 7.22 -8.78
C PHE A 92 2.02 6.61 -9.30
N GLY A 93 1.40 7.20 -10.33
CA GLY A 93 0.24 6.63 -10.99
C GLY A 93 0.54 5.26 -11.57
N ILE A 94 1.65 5.09 -12.28
CA ILE A 94 2.06 3.79 -12.83
C ILE A 94 2.40 2.82 -11.70
N TRP A 95 3.23 3.23 -10.73
CA TRP A 95 3.66 2.36 -9.62
C TRP A 95 2.48 1.80 -8.82
N ARG A 96 1.46 2.63 -8.52
CA ARG A 96 0.26 2.16 -7.81
C ARG A 96 -0.53 1.11 -8.58
N ASN A 97 -0.42 1.07 -9.90
CA ASN A 97 -1.11 0.10 -10.75
C ASN A 97 -0.25 -1.14 -11.03
N THR A 98 1.06 -0.99 -11.13
CA THR A 98 2.00 -2.10 -11.39
C THR A 98 2.45 -2.83 -10.13
N GLY A 99 2.34 -2.19 -8.97
CA GLY A 99 2.78 -2.72 -7.67
C GLY A 99 4.30 -2.68 -7.44
N LEU A 100 5.10 -2.62 -8.51
CA LEU A 100 6.56 -2.58 -8.47
C LEU A 100 7.08 -1.35 -9.24
N LEU A 101 8.02 -0.63 -8.64
CA LEU A 101 8.62 0.58 -9.24
C LEU A 101 9.44 0.26 -10.49
N GLU A 102 10.09 -0.91 -10.53
CA GLU A 102 10.85 -1.38 -11.69
C GLU A 102 9.97 -1.56 -12.94
N ASN A 103 8.72 -1.99 -12.75
CA ASN A 103 7.77 -2.17 -13.86
C ASN A 103 7.38 -0.85 -14.54
N CYS A 104 7.69 0.30 -13.93
CA CYS A 104 7.49 1.60 -14.56
C CYS A 104 8.35 1.77 -15.82
N GLU A 105 9.47 1.04 -15.98
CA GLU A 105 10.33 1.13 -17.16
C GLU A 105 9.56 0.99 -18.48
N HIS A 106 8.54 0.12 -18.50
CA HIS A 106 7.74 -0.14 -19.71
C HIS A 106 6.85 1.04 -20.14
N PHE A 107 6.66 2.04 -19.28
CA PHE A 107 5.73 3.16 -19.49
C PHE A 107 6.43 4.53 -19.47
N LEU A 108 7.71 4.54 -19.15
CA LEU A 108 8.49 5.75 -18.93
C LEU A 108 9.54 5.90 -20.04
N ASN A 109 9.81 7.14 -20.45
CA ASN A 109 11.00 7.40 -21.26
C ASN A 109 12.26 7.38 -20.37
N ARG A 110 13.43 7.38 -21.00
CA ARG A 110 14.73 7.26 -20.30
C ARG A 110 14.90 8.27 -19.17
N TYR A 111 14.54 9.53 -19.38
CA TYR A 111 14.67 10.57 -18.35
C TYR A 111 13.72 10.30 -17.17
N GLU A 112 12.46 9.97 -17.46
CA GLU A 112 11.46 9.70 -16.43
C GLU A 112 11.83 8.46 -15.59
N PHE A 113 12.41 7.45 -16.23
CA PHE A 113 12.90 6.25 -15.55
C PHE A 113 14.11 6.53 -14.65
N GLU A 114 15.04 7.40 -15.05
CA GLU A 114 16.12 7.82 -14.15
C GLU A 114 15.57 8.57 -12.93
N ILE A 115 14.52 9.38 -13.10
CA ILE A 115 13.83 10.02 -11.98
C ILE A 115 13.14 8.98 -11.10
N SER A 116 12.47 7.96 -11.66
CA SER A 116 11.86 6.91 -10.85
C SER A 116 12.88 6.15 -10.01
N ARG A 117 14.09 5.92 -10.54
CA ARG A 117 15.19 5.33 -9.75
C ARG A 117 15.61 6.22 -8.58
N LYS A 118 15.64 7.54 -8.75
CA LYS A 118 15.91 8.49 -7.66
C LYS A 118 14.81 8.49 -6.60
N ILE A 119 13.54 8.34 -7.00
CA ILE A 119 12.40 8.24 -6.08
C ILE A 119 12.57 7.07 -5.09
N ARG A 120 13.20 5.97 -5.51
CA ARG A 120 13.42 4.79 -4.65
C ARG A 120 14.24 5.09 -3.39
N ASN A 121 15.03 6.16 -3.39
CA ASN A 121 15.83 6.57 -2.24
C ASN A 121 15.01 7.28 -1.15
N TYR A 122 13.74 7.61 -1.43
CA TYR A 122 12.85 8.26 -0.48
C TYR A 122 11.85 7.22 0.06
N PRO A 123 11.83 6.97 1.38
CA PRO A 123 10.84 6.08 1.97
C PRO A 123 9.42 6.62 1.74
N THR A 124 8.59 5.85 1.04
CA THR A 124 7.19 6.21 0.75
C THR A 124 6.23 5.11 1.18
N ILE A 125 4.94 5.42 1.19
CA ILE A 125 3.90 4.40 1.39
C ILE A 125 3.99 3.34 0.30
N GLU A 126 4.19 3.74 -0.95
CA GLU A 126 4.35 2.84 -2.09
C GLU A 126 5.57 1.91 -1.93
N LEU A 127 6.74 2.45 -1.53
CA LEU A 127 7.92 1.62 -1.25
C LEU A 127 7.69 0.66 -0.08
N CYS A 128 7.00 1.14 0.95
CA CYS A 128 6.66 0.35 2.12
C CYS A 128 5.68 -0.80 1.79
N MET A 129 4.76 -0.58 0.86
CA MET A 129 3.89 -1.60 0.30
C MET A 129 4.66 -2.61 -0.58
N GLU A 130 5.59 -2.13 -1.41
CA GLU A 130 6.43 -2.96 -2.28
C GLU A 130 7.34 -3.89 -1.45
N GLU A 131 8.02 -3.37 -0.43
CA GLU A 131 8.95 -4.13 0.41
C GLU A 131 8.29 -4.75 1.65
N PHE A 132 7.02 -5.13 1.56
CA PHE A 132 6.26 -5.65 2.69
C PHE A 132 7.00 -6.81 3.40
N ASP A 133 7.19 -6.68 4.72
CA ASP A 133 7.81 -7.68 5.59
C ASP A 133 6.89 -8.00 6.78
N GLU A 134 6.34 -9.21 6.79
CA GLU A 134 5.41 -9.71 7.81
C GLU A 134 5.95 -9.68 9.25
N ILE A 135 7.27 -9.63 9.45
CA ILE A 135 7.89 -9.56 10.78
C ILE A 135 7.75 -8.16 11.36
N LEU A 136 7.81 -7.12 10.51
CA LEU A 136 7.74 -5.71 10.90
C LEU A 136 6.31 -5.23 11.15
N TYR A 137 5.32 -5.90 10.56
CA TYR A 137 3.90 -5.61 10.78
C TYR A 137 3.38 -6.49 11.92
N PRO A 138 2.72 -5.93 12.94
CA PRO A 138 2.76 -6.46 14.29
C PRO A 138 2.22 -7.89 14.41
N ASN A 139 3.14 -8.82 14.65
CA ASN A 139 2.92 -10.09 15.34
C ASN A 139 2.62 -9.90 16.84
N GLY A 140 2.60 -8.66 17.37
CA GLY A 140 2.48 -8.36 18.80
C GLY A 140 1.25 -7.57 19.26
N GLN A 141 0.42 -7.06 18.35
CA GLN A 141 -0.84 -6.35 18.70
C GLN A 141 -2.09 -7.17 18.38
N TYR A 142 -1.95 -8.12 17.47
CA TYR A 142 -2.93 -9.16 17.18
C TYR A 142 -2.32 -10.46 17.71
N CYS A 143 -3.12 -11.33 18.32
CA CYS A 143 -2.68 -12.61 18.90
C CYS A 143 -2.27 -13.58 17.76
N CYS A 144 -1.28 -13.20 16.96
CA CYS A 144 -1.12 -13.63 15.59
C CYS A 144 -0.56 -15.05 15.54
N SER A 145 -1.43 -16.01 15.30
CA SER A 145 -1.02 -17.32 14.80
C SER A 145 -1.58 -17.61 13.40
N ARG A 146 -2.50 -16.77 12.88
CA ARG A 146 -3.16 -16.97 11.57
C ARG A 146 -3.52 -15.65 10.86
N CYS A 147 -2.81 -15.33 9.78
CA CYS A 147 -3.16 -14.28 8.81
C CYS A 147 -3.81 -14.88 7.54
N LYS A 148 -4.81 -14.21 6.94
CA LYS A 148 -5.43 -14.62 5.66
C LYS A 148 -5.58 -13.45 4.69
N PHE A 149 -5.15 -13.67 3.45
CA PHE A 149 -5.45 -12.78 2.33
C PHE A 149 -6.83 -13.11 1.77
N VAL A 150 -7.69 -12.10 1.65
CA VAL A 150 -9.03 -12.24 1.08
C VAL A 150 -9.15 -11.28 -0.11
N GLN A 151 -9.44 -11.83 -1.29
CA GLN A 151 -9.71 -11.05 -2.50
C GLN A 151 -11.19 -11.18 -2.89
N PRO A 152 -11.86 -10.09 -3.30
CA PRO A 152 -13.16 -10.20 -3.95
C PRO A 152 -12.97 -10.94 -5.28
N ALA A 153 -13.75 -12.01 -5.46
CA ALA A 153 -13.78 -12.82 -6.68
C ALA A 153 -14.62 -12.14 -7.78
#